data_AF-A0A954ZF43-F1
#
_entry.id   AF-A0A954ZF43-F1
#
_cell.length_a   1.000
_cell.length_b   1.000
_cell.length_c   1.000
_cell.angle_alpha   90.00
_cell.angle_beta   90.00
_cell.angle_gamma   90.00
#
_symmetry.space_group_name_H-M   'P 1'
#
loop_
_entity.id
_entity.type
_entity.pdbx_description
1 polymer ?
#
loop_
_entity_poly.entity_id
_entity_poly.type
_entity_poly.pdbx_seq_one_letter_code
_entity_poly.pdbx_strand_id
1 'polypeptide(L)' 'MVTQVDLTETEIAELQKATNQSDPAKAIRAAMHAFLQQVRRDQLKGLSGKVEMLDNWQELEQRELDASSGS' A
#
# COMPACT_ATOMS: atom_id res chain seq x y z
N MET A 1 10.59 -3.15 -20.97
CA MET A 1 9.59 -2.53 -21.87
C MET A 1 9.67 -1.03 -21.69
N VAL A 2 9.67 -0.26 -22.78
CA VAL A 2 9.70 1.21 -22.74
C VAL A 2 8.38 1.71 -23.32
N THR A 3 7.78 2.67 -22.64
CA THR A 3 6.55 3.34 -23.08
C THR A 3 6.84 4.83 -23.14
N GLN A 4 6.46 5.49 -24.24
CA GLN A 4 6.59 6.94 -24.39
C GLN A 4 5.26 7.60 -24.03
N VAL A 5 5.35 8.68 -23.25
CA VAL A 5 4.20 9.50 -22.83
C VAL A 5 4.63 10.95 -22.99
N ASP A 6 3.78 11.74 -23.63
CA ASP A 6 4.01 13.17 -23.76
C ASP A 6 3.39 13.89 -22.57
N LEU A 7 4.19 14.75 -21.93
CA LEU A 7 3.82 15.56 -20.78
C LEU A 7 4.21 17.00 -21.07
N THR A 8 3.37 17.93 -20.67
CA THR A 8 3.69 19.36 -20.72
C THR A 8 4.80 19.71 -19.72
N GLU A 9 5.52 20.80 -19.99
CA GLU A 9 6.54 21.31 -19.06
C GLU A 9 5.94 21.64 -17.68
N THR A 10 4.69 22.12 -17.65
CA THR A 10 3.97 22.42 -16.42
C THR A 10 3.73 21.16 -15.59
N GLU A 11 3.24 20.08 -16.21
CA GLU A 11 3.02 18.80 -15.51
C GLU A 11 4.34 18.22 -14.97
N ILE A 12 5.43 18.31 -15.74
CA ILE A 12 6.75 17.88 -15.29
C ILE A 12 7.21 18.71 -14.08
N ALA A 13 7.08 20.04 -14.14
CA ALA A 13 7.48 20.93 -13.06
C ALA A 13 6.66 20.69 -11.78
N GLU A 14 5.35 20.44 -11.91
CA GLU A 14 4.48 20.09 -10.79
C GLU A 14 4.90 18.76 -10.16
N LEU A 15 5.17 17.73 -10.95
CA LEU A 15 5.64 16.43 -10.46
C LEU A 15 7.01 16.55 -9.78
N GLN A 16 7.94 17.29 -10.35
CA GLN A 16 9.27 17.55 -9.78
C GLN A 16 9.15 18.25 -8.42
N LYS A 17 8.30 19.28 -8.33
CA LYS A 17 8.04 20.00 -7.08
C LYS A 17 7.37 19.11 -6.04
N ALA A 18 6.35 18.35 -6.43
CA ALA A 18 5.60 17.47 -5.52
C ALA A 18 6.44 16.29 -5.00
N THR A 19 7.36 15.77 -5.82
CA THR A 19 8.23 14.63 -5.46
C THR A 19 9.60 15.07 -4.93
N ASN A 20 9.90 16.37 -4.96
CA ASN A 20 11.21 16.95 -4.65
C ASN A 20 12.36 16.28 -5.45
N GLN A 21 12.10 15.98 -6.72
CA GLN A 21 13.06 15.39 -7.65
C GLN A 21 13.36 16.37 -8.78
N SER A 22 14.63 16.57 -9.11
CA SER A 22 15.05 17.41 -10.24
C SER A 22 15.06 16.68 -11.58
N ASP A 23 15.09 15.35 -11.58
CA ASP A 23 15.04 14.53 -12.80
C ASP A 23 13.57 14.18 -13.12
N PRO A 24 13.03 14.57 -14.30
CA PRO A 24 11.66 14.25 -14.71
C PRO A 24 11.34 12.76 -14.62
N ALA A 25 12.26 11.89 -15.03
CA ALA A 25 12.02 10.45 -15.05
C ALA A 25 11.95 9.86 -13.63
N LYS A 26 12.71 10.43 -12.68
CA LYS A 26 12.62 10.07 -11.25
C LYS A 26 11.34 10.61 -10.63
N ALA A 27 10.96 11.85 -10.95
CA ALA A 27 9.72 12.44 -10.47
C ALA A 27 8.49 11.60 -10.89
N ILE A 28 8.40 11.23 -12.18
CA ILE A 28 7.32 10.41 -12.72
C ILE A 28 7.29 9.04 -12.02
N ARG A 29 8.44 8.37 -11.86
CA ARG A 29 8.51 7.07 -11.16
C ARG A 29 8.07 7.18 -9.70
N ALA A 30 8.53 8.20 -8.99
CA ALA A 30 8.17 8.43 -7.59
C ALA A 30 6.66 8.66 -7.44
N ALA A 31 6.08 9.52 -8.29
CA ALA A 31 4.64 9.78 -8.31
C ALA A 31 3.82 8.53 -8.62
N MET A 32 4.24 7.74 -9.62
CA MET A 32 3.59 6.47 -9.98
C MET A 32 3.60 5.47 -8.81
N HIS A 33 4.74 5.32 -8.13
CA HIS A 33 4.83 4.45 -6.95
C HIS A 33 3.91 4.91 -5.82
N ALA A 34 3.88 6.21 -5.54
CA ALA A 34 3.02 6.78 -4.51
C ALA A 34 1.53 6.54 -4.83
N PHE A 35 1.13 6.75 -6.08
CA PHE A 35 -0.24 6.49 -6.54
C PHE A 35 -0.63 5.02 -6.37
N LEU A 36 0.22 4.08 -6.80
CA LEU A 36 -0.07 2.64 -6.66
C LEU A 36 -0.17 2.22 -5.18
N GLN A 37 0.66 2.78 -4.31
CA GLN A 37 0.53 2.54 -2.86
C GLN A 37 -0.78 3.09 -2.31
N GLN A 38 -1.22 4.27 -2.76
CA GLN A 38 -2.50 4.84 -2.36
C GLN A 38 -3.66 3.96 -2.80
N VAL A 39 -3.70 3.55 -4.07
CA VAL A 39 -4.75 2.66 -4.59
C VAL A 39 -4.83 1.36 -3.78
N ARG A 40 -3.69 0.75 -3.44
CA ARG A 40 -3.67 -0.46 -2.58
C ARG A 40 -4.23 -0.19 -1.19
N ARG A 41 -3.87 0.95 -0.56
CA ARG A 41 -4.44 1.33 0.74
C ARG A 41 -5.95 1.53 0.66
N ASP A 42 -6.43 2.16 -0.39
CA ASP A 42 -7.86 2.42 -0.56
C ASP A 42 -8.64 1.12 -0.82
N GLN A 43 -8.05 0.18 -1.57
CA GLN A 43 -8.60 -1.19 -1.71
C GLN A 43 -8.66 -1.92 -0.36
N LEU A 44 -7.59 -1.87 0.43
CA LEU A 44 -7.56 -2.48 1.76
C LEU A 44 -8.59 -1.86 2.71
N LYS A 45 -8.75 -0.53 2.68
CA LYS A 45 -9.81 0.16 3.45
C LYS A 45 -11.21 -0.30 3.05
N GLY A 46 -11.45 -0.48 1.75
CA GLY A 46 -12.72 -1.02 1.25
C GLY A 46 -13.01 -2.46 1.69
N LEU A 47 -11.96 -3.23 1.99
CA LEU A 47 -12.06 -4.59 2.54
C LEU A 47 -12.13 -4.61 4.06
N SER A 48 -11.70 -3.56 4.77
CA SER A 48 -11.66 -3.51 6.23
C SER A 48 -13.03 -3.73 6.90
N GLY A 49 -14.14 -3.49 6.20
CA GLY A 49 -15.50 -3.77 6.69
C GLY A 49 -16.08 -5.12 6.26
N LYS A 50 -15.30 -5.94 5.54
CA LYS A 50 -15.68 -7.26 5.01
C LYS A 50 -14.79 -8.39 5.52
N VAL A 51 -13.76 -8.07 6.31
CA VAL A 51 -12.99 -9.09 7.01
C VAL A 51 -13.85 -9.57 8.17
N GLU A 52 -14.50 -10.72 8.01
CA GLU A 52 -15.06 -11.45 9.14
C GLU A 52 -13.90 -11.80 10.07
N MET A 53 -13.84 -11.12 11.21
CA MET A 53 -13.01 -11.59 12.30
C MET A 53 -13.67 -12.83 12.86
N LEU A 54 -12.99 -13.98 12.72
CA LEU A 54 -13.37 -15.17 13.45
C LEU A 54 -13.16 -14.86 14.93
N ASP A 55 -14.25 -14.78 15.68
CA ASP A 55 -14.24 -14.49 17.13
C ASP A 55 -13.91 -15.77 17.92
N ASN A 56 -12.84 -16.47 17.51
CA ASN A 56 -12.43 -17.77 18.05
C ASN A 56 -11.34 -17.64 19.12
N TRP A 57 -11.24 -16.47 19.76
CA TRP A 57 -10.21 -16.17 20.74
C TRP A 57 -10.22 -17.13 21.94
N GLN A 58 -11.41 -17.59 22.36
CA GLN A 58 -11.55 -18.58 23.44
C GLN A 58 -11.00 -19.96 23.05
N GLU A 59 -11.22 -20.40 21.80
CA GLU A 59 -10.66 -21.68 21.32
C GLU A 59 -9.14 -21.62 21.17
N LEU A 60 -8.60 -20.45 20.81
CA LEU A 60 -7.16 -20.23 20.72
C LEU A 60 -6.52 -20.21 22.12
N GLU A 61 -7.13 -19.51 23.09
CA GLU A 61 -6.67 -19.46 24.48
C GLU A 61 -6.66 -20.87 25.11
N GLN A 62 -7.72 -21.66 24.89
CA GLN A 62 -7.79 -23.02 25.40
C GLN A 62 -6.67 -23.91 24.82
N ARG A 63 -6.38 -23.79 23.53
CA ARG A 63 -5.28 -24.54 22.90
C ARG A 63 -3.90 -24.14 23.41
N GLU A 64 -3.69 -22.88 23.78
CA GLU A 64 -2.44 -22.43 24.39
C GLU A 64 -2.28 -22.93 25.84
N LEU A 65 -3.36 -22.98 26.60
CA LEU A 65 -3.40 -23.56 27.95
C LEU A 65 -3.16 -25.08 27.90
N ASP A 66 -3.75 -25.78 26.94
CA ASP A 66 -3.55 -27.22 26.73
C ASP A 66 -2.11 -27.53 26.26
N ALA A 67 -1.52 -26.66 25.44
CA ALA A 67 -0.13 -26.79 24.99
C ALA A 67 0.91 -26.50 26.09
N SER A 68 0.58 -25.62 27.05
CA SER A 68 1.47 -25.27 28.17
C SER A 68 1.35 -26.19 29.38
N SER A 69 0.28 -26.96 29.50
CA SER A 69 0.07 -27.96 30.55
C SER A 69 0.60 -29.37 30.18
N GLY A 70 1.08 -29.54 28.95
CA GLY A 70 1.80 -30.73 28.48
C GLY A 70 3.31 -30.49 28.32
N SER A 71 4.05 -30.39 29.43
CA SER A 71 5.52 -30.53 29.50
C SER A 71 5.94 -31.19 30.81
#